data_AF-A0A2M8J5A9-F1
#
_entry.id   AF-A0A2M8J5A9-F1
#
_cell.length_a   1.000
_cell.length_b   1.000
_cell.length_c   1.000
_cell.angle_alpha   90.00
_cell.angle_beta   90.00
_cell.angle_gamma   90.00
#
_symmetry.space_group_name_H-M   'P 1'
#
loop_
_entity.id
_entity.type
_entity.pdbx_description
1 polymer ?
#
loop_
_entity_poly.entity_id
_entity_poly.type
_entity_poly.pdbx_seq_one_letter_code
_entity_poly.pdbx_strand_id
1 'polypeptide(L)'
;MTIISGTRFDDVISATSRQGDILKGLVGNDTFEFYGMSQEDRFVGGRGDDTLTGIEIDIEAAAFETQALGTTFVGGRGVDTVEYSISVTLPTLKLSSFGMKLNSVEFRDYDLTLTGNYAGPEDTFKILGKNAAEIVAIRDVLLLSDIDTLKVNLRGGNDTLTVDVGSLDHIFVNTGGGGDTVVMHSSVDGAVINLGAGNDRIIMDSYHRETVKAGKGNDTIVLDHALWTVHTDTVTTGGGRDKIIVGGQPIVTAPLGNVVDFNAKRDKIGLAVDGNGTKPFDVVYSQQELTQELATNPDAYRTEYWLMDNKAGTLGFVYNGAVKEVLDFGGSIALDDQNFFKVDENYGYDFLL
;
A
#
# COMPACT_ATOMS: atom_id res chain seq x y z
N MET A 1 3.62 13.43 39.96
CA MET A 1 3.89 12.02 39.74
C MET A 1 2.81 11.16 40.37
N THR A 2 1.76 10.93 39.60
CA THR A 2 0.69 9.97 39.85
C THR A 2 1.06 8.66 39.15
N ILE A 3 0.66 7.52 39.70
CA ILE A 3 0.74 6.24 39.00
C ILE A 3 -0.69 5.77 38.76
N ILE A 4 -1.03 5.58 37.50
CA ILE A 4 -2.28 4.97 37.05
C ILE A 4 -1.94 3.58 36.55
N SER A 5 -2.74 2.59 36.92
CA SER A 5 -2.56 1.21 36.48
C SER A 5 -3.89 0.65 36.04
N GLY A 6 -3.90 0.06 34.85
CA GLY A 6 -4.95 -0.79 34.34
C GLY A 6 -4.97 -2.14 35.07
N THR A 7 -5.41 -3.14 34.35
CA THR A 7 -5.90 -4.40 34.87
C THR A 7 -5.12 -5.57 34.26
N ARG A 8 -5.79 -6.62 33.80
CA ARG A 8 -5.17 -7.72 33.04
C ARG A 8 -5.92 -7.99 31.75
N PHE A 9 -6.71 -7.00 31.35
CA PHE A 9 -7.59 -6.99 30.20
C PHE A 9 -7.32 -5.70 29.45
N ASP A 10 -7.86 -5.61 28.25
CA ASP A 10 -7.76 -4.42 27.40
C ASP A 10 -8.36 -3.20 28.13
N ASP A 11 -7.51 -2.24 28.47
CA ASP A 11 -7.87 -1.01 29.15
C ASP A 11 -7.73 0.21 28.22
N VAL A 12 -8.59 1.22 28.42
CA VAL A 12 -8.40 2.56 27.86
C VAL A 12 -7.99 3.49 28.98
N ILE A 13 -6.78 4.04 28.91
CA ILE A 13 -6.17 4.82 29.98
C ILE A 13 -5.76 6.21 29.47
N SER A 14 -6.52 7.22 29.88
CA SER A 14 -6.25 8.60 29.51
C SER A 14 -5.27 9.27 30.49
N ALA A 15 -4.42 10.15 29.96
CA ALA A 15 -3.58 11.01 30.78
C ALA A 15 -4.38 11.96 31.66
N THR A 16 -3.76 12.41 32.76
CA THR A 16 -4.39 13.38 33.65
C THR A 16 -4.08 14.81 33.23
N SER A 17 -4.67 15.79 33.92
CA SER A 17 -4.31 17.20 33.73
C SER A 17 -2.94 17.58 34.32
N ARG A 18 -2.07 16.61 34.62
CA ARG A 18 -0.75 16.79 35.25
C ARG A 18 0.33 16.14 34.38
N GLN A 19 1.52 16.73 34.41
CA GLN A 19 2.72 16.20 33.76
C GLN A 19 3.49 15.25 34.68
N GLY A 20 4.23 14.32 34.09
CA GLY A 20 5.14 13.41 34.77
C GLY A 20 4.42 12.26 35.50
N ASP A 21 3.27 11.87 35.00
CA ASP A 21 2.55 10.69 35.47
C ASP A 21 3.10 9.40 34.84
N ILE A 22 2.88 8.27 35.51
CA ILE A 22 3.15 6.95 34.94
C ILE A 22 1.82 6.22 34.73
N LEU A 23 1.54 5.84 33.50
CA LEU A 23 0.39 5.05 33.12
C LEU A 23 0.85 3.64 32.75
N LYS A 24 0.18 2.62 33.29
CA LYS A 24 0.56 1.21 33.09
C LYS A 24 -0.64 0.38 32.64
N GLY A 25 -0.52 -0.35 31.54
CA GLY A 25 -1.55 -1.25 31.04
C GLY A 25 -1.53 -2.62 31.76
N LEU A 26 -0.31 -3.14 31.94
CA LEU A 26 0.04 -4.44 32.55
C LEU A 26 -0.11 -5.63 31.58
N VAL A 27 -1.33 -6.08 31.30
CA VAL A 27 -1.60 -7.21 30.40
C VAL A 27 -2.91 -6.90 29.67
N GLY A 28 -2.97 -7.20 28.37
CA GLY A 28 -4.09 -6.82 27.52
C GLY A 28 -3.57 -6.03 26.33
N ASN A 29 -4.44 -5.74 25.37
CA ASN A 29 -4.13 -4.80 24.31
C ASN A 29 -4.63 -3.43 24.77
N ASP A 30 -3.77 -2.68 25.43
CA ASP A 30 -4.14 -1.45 26.13
C ASP A 30 -4.02 -0.22 25.23
N THR A 31 -4.97 0.71 25.32
CA THR A 31 -4.96 1.99 24.61
C THR A 31 -4.70 3.14 25.58
N PHE A 32 -3.68 3.94 25.31
CA PHE A 32 -3.38 5.15 26.04
C PHE A 32 -3.77 6.38 25.22
N GLU A 33 -4.51 7.31 25.83
CA GLU A 33 -4.86 8.58 25.18
C GLU A 33 -3.92 9.70 25.65
N PHE A 34 -3.19 10.26 24.69
CA PHE A 34 -2.34 11.43 24.88
C PHE A 34 -3.20 12.70 24.90
N TYR A 35 -2.86 13.64 25.79
CA TYR A 35 -3.43 14.98 25.81
C TYR A 35 -2.32 16.03 25.86
N GLY A 36 -2.58 17.28 25.48
CA GLY A 36 -1.56 18.33 25.43
C GLY A 36 -0.77 18.56 26.73
N MET A 37 -1.31 18.14 27.89
CA MET A 37 -0.65 18.18 29.21
C MET A 37 0.17 16.92 29.55
N SER A 38 0.28 15.94 28.65
CA SER A 38 1.05 14.69 28.81
C SER A 38 2.54 14.84 28.47
N GLN A 39 2.99 16.08 28.27
CA GLN A 39 4.41 16.40 28.09
C GLN A 39 5.15 15.91 29.34
N GLU A 40 6.09 14.98 29.18
CA GLU A 40 6.84 14.30 30.27
C GLU A 40 6.21 13.04 30.89
N ASP A 41 5.02 12.62 30.46
CA ASP A 41 4.41 11.39 30.97
C ASP A 41 5.15 10.12 30.50
N ARG A 42 5.01 9.05 31.27
CA ARG A 42 5.53 7.73 30.91
C ARG A 42 4.39 6.72 30.77
N PHE A 43 4.20 6.26 29.55
CA PHE A 43 3.27 5.20 29.20
C PHE A 43 4.02 3.87 29.17
N VAL A 44 3.45 2.83 29.81
CA VAL A 44 4.02 1.49 29.87
C VAL A 44 2.92 0.49 29.54
N GLY A 45 2.96 -0.10 28.34
CA GLY A 45 1.96 -1.06 27.88
C GLY A 45 1.95 -2.32 28.73
N GLY A 46 2.96 -3.18 28.56
CA GLY A 46 3.15 -4.37 29.36
C GLY A 46 3.24 -5.61 28.49
N ARG A 47 2.22 -6.47 28.52
CA ARG A 47 2.11 -7.61 27.61
C ARG A 47 0.81 -7.53 26.83
N GLY A 48 0.91 -7.64 25.52
CA GLY A 48 -0.17 -7.49 24.57
C GLY A 48 0.24 -6.45 23.55
N ASP A 49 -0.66 -6.14 22.64
CA ASP A 49 -0.42 -5.21 21.54
C ASP A 49 -0.97 -3.83 21.95
N ASP A 50 -0.09 -2.98 22.49
CA ASP A 50 -0.48 -1.73 23.15
C ASP A 50 -0.37 -0.52 22.22
N THR A 51 -1.30 0.43 22.34
CA THR A 51 -1.38 1.61 21.46
C THR A 51 -1.34 2.91 22.25
N LEU A 52 -0.54 3.88 21.81
CA LEU A 52 -0.60 5.28 22.27
C LEU A 52 -1.16 6.17 21.16
N THR A 53 -2.30 6.81 21.41
CA THR A 53 -3.05 7.61 20.43
C THR A 53 -3.33 9.04 20.92
N GLY A 54 -4.00 9.86 20.10
CA GLY A 54 -4.40 11.24 20.44
C GLY A 54 -3.28 12.26 20.32
N ILE A 55 -2.21 11.94 19.60
CA ILE A 55 -1.07 12.84 19.43
C ILE A 55 -1.28 13.70 18.19
N GLU A 56 -1.65 14.96 18.42
CA GLU A 56 -1.82 15.97 17.35
C GLU A 56 -0.54 16.81 17.21
N ILE A 57 -0.06 16.95 15.97
CA ILE A 57 1.15 17.71 15.64
C ILE A 57 0.86 18.66 14.48
N ASP A 58 1.00 19.97 14.74
CA ASP A 58 0.98 20.99 13.70
C ASP A 58 2.41 21.38 13.30
N ILE A 59 2.77 21.09 12.05
CA ILE A 59 4.10 21.37 11.50
C ILE A 59 4.00 22.60 10.60
N GLU A 60 4.33 23.74 11.20
CA GLU A 60 4.45 25.03 10.53
C GLU A 60 5.90 25.50 10.42
N ALA A 61 6.16 26.39 9.45
CA ALA A 61 7.51 26.86 9.10
C ALA A 61 8.31 27.49 10.25
N ALA A 62 7.66 27.86 11.36
CA ALA A 62 8.29 28.46 12.55
C ALA A 62 8.33 27.54 13.78
N ALA A 63 7.71 26.35 13.75
CA ALA A 63 7.52 25.49 14.93
C ALA A 63 8.29 24.14 14.86
N PHE A 64 9.05 23.92 13.78
CA PHE A 64 9.73 22.66 13.51
C PHE A 64 10.76 22.24 14.58
N GLU A 65 11.32 23.19 15.32
CA GLU A 65 12.26 22.87 16.40
C GLU A 65 11.51 22.58 17.70
N THR A 66 11.35 21.28 17.98
CA THR A 66 11.07 20.70 19.29
C THR A 66 9.62 20.74 19.81
N GLN A 67 8.73 20.03 19.12
CA GLN A 67 7.81 19.14 19.87
C GLN A 67 8.58 17.88 20.27
N ALA A 68 9.66 18.07 21.04
CA ALA A 68 10.33 16.98 21.74
C ALA A 68 9.49 16.70 22.98
N LEU A 69 8.37 16.02 22.78
CA LEU A 69 7.48 15.63 23.87
C LEU A 69 8.35 14.82 24.84
N GLY A 70 8.67 15.36 26.02
CA GLY A 70 9.50 14.69 27.04
C GLY A 70 8.92 13.35 27.52
N THR A 71 7.75 13.02 26.99
CA THR A 71 7.03 11.77 27.07
C THR A 71 7.88 10.57 26.66
N THR A 72 7.63 9.44 27.31
CA THR A 72 8.19 8.14 26.93
C THR A 72 7.07 7.13 26.79
N PHE A 73 7.07 6.38 25.69
CA PHE A 73 6.26 5.17 25.55
C PHE A 73 7.16 3.94 25.57
N VAL A 74 6.81 2.99 26.43
CA VAL A 74 7.40 1.65 26.47
C VAL A 74 6.28 0.66 26.22
N GLY A 75 6.19 0.10 25.02
CA GLY A 75 5.13 -0.84 24.66
C GLY A 75 5.25 -2.11 25.50
N GLY A 76 6.23 -2.95 25.18
CA GLY A 76 6.61 -4.07 26.03
C GLY A 76 6.68 -5.35 25.24
N ARG A 77 5.96 -6.39 25.66
CA ARG A 77 5.88 -7.65 24.91
C ARG A 77 4.60 -7.69 24.11
N GLY A 78 4.75 -7.60 22.80
CA GLY A 78 3.68 -7.73 21.82
C GLY A 78 4.08 -6.92 20.60
N VAL A 79 3.08 -6.47 19.86
CA VAL A 79 3.22 -5.54 18.75
C VAL A 79 2.63 -4.20 19.17
N ASP A 80 3.49 -3.24 19.46
CA ASP A 80 3.08 -1.97 20.06
C ASP A 80 3.14 -0.82 19.04
N THR A 81 2.17 0.09 19.11
CA THR A 81 1.93 1.15 18.12
C THR A 81 1.84 2.54 18.76
N VAL A 82 2.33 3.55 18.06
CA VAL A 82 2.05 4.96 18.39
C VAL A 82 1.42 5.66 17.18
N GLU A 83 0.34 6.39 17.41
CA GLU A 83 -0.46 7.04 16.37
C GLU A 83 -0.31 8.57 16.44
N TYR A 84 -0.04 9.19 15.30
CA TYR A 84 0.12 10.63 15.13
C TYR A 84 -0.88 11.16 14.10
N SER A 85 -1.61 12.21 14.44
CA SER A 85 -2.35 13.04 13.49
C SER A 85 -1.54 14.29 13.20
N ILE A 86 -1.15 14.51 11.94
CA ILE A 86 -0.20 15.56 11.59
C ILE A 86 -0.75 16.47 10.50
N SER A 87 -0.83 17.77 10.81
CA SER A 87 -1.06 18.81 9.82
C SER A 87 0.28 19.38 9.37
N VAL A 88 0.56 19.42 8.06
CA VAL A 88 1.85 19.90 7.54
C VAL A 88 1.66 21.00 6.51
N THR A 89 2.39 22.10 6.70
CA THR A 89 2.48 23.21 5.73
C THR A 89 3.86 23.34 5.08
N LEU A 90 4.87 22.67 5.62
CA LEU A 90 6.24 22.67 5.07
C LEU A 90 6.39 21.70 3.89
N PRO A 91 7.17 22.01 2.85
CA PRO A 91 7.34 21.15 1.66
C PRO A 91 8.13 19.86 1.93
N THR A 92 8.66 19.67 3.13
CA THR A 92 9.38 18.45 3.49
C THR A 92 9.09 18.08 4.94
N LEU A 93 8.43 16.93 5.10
CA LEU A 93 8.23 16.24 6.36
C LEU A 93 9.34 15.21 6.57
N LYS A 94 10.07 15.32 7.68
CA LYS A 94 10.97 14.27 8.15
C LYS A 94 10.31 13.59 9.34
N LEU A 95 9.93 12.32 9.23
CA LEU A 95 9.30 11.57 10.33
C LEU A 95 10.24 11.45 11.55
N SER A 96 11.54 11.72 11.37
CA SER A 96 12.54 11.78 12.43
C SER A 96 12.66 13.10 13.18
N SER A 97 11.97 14.17 12.77
CA SER A 97 12.13 15.49 13.40
C SER A 97 11.20 15.77 14.57
N PHE A 98 10.25 14.88 14.82
CA PHE A 98 9.25 15.03 15.87
C PHE A 98 9.02 13.68 16.58
N GLY A 99 8.22 13.72 17.64
CA GLY A 99 7.79 12.56 18.40
C GLY A 99 8.42 12.49 19.78
N MET A 100 8.45 11.28 20.33
CA MET A 100 8.81 11.03 21.72
C MET A 100 9.85 9.91 21.85
N LYS A 101 10.28 9.64 23.08
CA LYS A 101 11.15 8.49 23.33
C LYS A 101 10.33 7.20 23.28
N LEU A 102 10.67 6.32 22.34
CA LEU A 102 10.04 5.01 22.19
C LEU A 102 10.99 3.90 22.64
N ASN A 103 10.45 2.83 23.21
CA ASN A 103 11.18 1.60 23.52
C ASN A 103 10.24 0.40 23.39
N SER A 104 10.62 -0.62 22.62
CA SER A 104 9.74 -1.76 22.31
C SER A 104 8.44 -1.26 21.68
N VAL A 105 8.59 -0.61 20.53
CA VAL A 105 7.48 -0.07 19.71
C VAL A 105 7.81 -0.40 18.28
N GLU A 106 6.98 -1.25 17.69
CA GLU A 106 7.15 -1.82 16.37
C GLU A 106 6.65 -0.84 15.31
N PHE A 107 5.47 -0.24 15.53
CA PHE A 107 4.82 0.62 14.53
C PHE A 107 4.68 2.07 14.96
N ARG A 108 4.77 2.95 13.97
CA ARG A 108 4.44 4.38 14.05
C ARG A 108 3.41 4.66 12.96
N ASP A 109 2.19 4.95 13.36
CA ASP A 109 1.10 5.31 12.46
C ASP A 109 1.02 6.83 12.32
N TYR A 110 1.01 7.30 11.07
CA TYR A 110 1.02 8.70 10.69
C TYR A 110 -0.18 8.96 9.79
N ASP A 111 -1.22 9.59 10.33
CA ASP A 111 -2.33 10.14 9.55
C ASP A 111 -2.00 11.59 9.17
N LEU A 112 -1.71 11.81 7.89
CA LEU A 112 -1.18 13.08 7.38
C LEU A 112 -2.25 13.89 6.63
N THR A 113 -2.44 15.14 7.07
CA THR A 113 -3.19 16.16 6.34
C THR A 113 -2.24 17.24 5.81
N LEU A 114 -2.27 17.50 4.50
CA LEU A 114 -1.41 18.49 3.86
C LEU A 114 -2.18 19.79 3.63
N THR A 115 -1.74 20.90 4.24
CA THR A 115 -2.51 22.16 4.30
C THR A 115 -1.71 23.39 3.83
N GLY A 116 -0.49 23.22 3.33
CA GLY A 116 0.33 24.32 2.81
C GLY A 116 -0.06 24.78 1.41
N ASN A 117 0.28 26.03 1.07
CA ASN A 117 0.38 26.49 -0.31
C ASN A 117 1.83 26.26 -0.78
N TYR A 118 2.03 25.43 -1.80
CA TYR A 118 3.35 24.98 -2.23
C TYR A 118 3.80 25.60 -3.55
N ALA A 119 3.47 26.87 -3.80
CA ALA A 119 3.84 27.56 -5.04
C ALA A 119 5.38 27.62 -5.27
N GLY A 120 5.84 26.94 -6.31
CA GLY A 120 7.22 26.87 -6.78
C GLY A 120 7.32 26.28 -8.19
N PRO A 121 8.53 26.08 -8.75
CA PRO A 121 8.68 25.52 -10.09
C PRO A 121 8.43 24.00 -10.18
N GLU A 122 8.22 23.31 -9.05
CA GLU A 122 8.10 21.84 -8.98
C GLU A 122 6.99 21.39 -8.02
N ASP A 123 6.30 22.32 -7.31
CA ASP A 123 5.14 22.08 -6.44
C ASP A 123 5.22 20.74 -5.70
N THR A 124 6.38 20.50 -5.08
CA THR A 124 6.79 19.19 -4.58
C THR A 124 6.68 19.11 -3.06
N PHE A 125 5.91 18.15 -2.56
CA PHE A 125 5.92 17.74 -1.15
C PHE A 125 6.78 16.48 -0.96
N LYS A 126 7.56 16.41 0.13
CA LYS A 126 8.44 15.27 0.44
C LYS A 126 8.15 14.69 1.82
N ILE A 127 8.07 13.36 1.89
CA ILE A 127 8.04 12.61 3.15
C ILE A 127 9.31 11.77 3.24
N LEU A 128 10.04 11.89 4.35
CA LEU A 128 11.26 11.15 4.63
C LEU A 128 11.10 10.34 5.93
N GLY A 129 10.99 9.01 5.80
CA GLY A 129 10.84 8.01 6.86
C GLY A 129 12.13 7.66 7.60
N LYS A 130 12.15 6.54 8.33
CA LYS A 130 13.26 6.09 9.20
C LYS A 130 13.79 4.74 8.72
N ASN A 131 14.52 4.00 9.56
CA ASN A 131 14.95 2.63 9.26
C ASN A 131 14.16 1.63 10.13
N ALA A 132 12.88 1.90 10.33
CA ALA A 132 12.02 1.16 11.23
C ALA A 132 10.62 1.11 10.59
N ALA A 133 9.75 0.20 11.03
CA ALA A 133 8.43 0.08 10.40
C ALA A 133 7.59 1.34 10.61
N GLU A 134 7.04 1.86 9.52
CA GLU A 134 6.15 3.02 9.49
C GLU A 134 4.82 2.67 8.80
N ILE A 135 3.71 3.09 9.39
CA ILE A 135 2.40 3.11 8.77
C ILE A 135 2.14 4.58 8.42
N VAL A 136 1.97 4.89 7.14
CA VAL A 136 1.76 6.25 6.64
C VAL A 136 0.49 6.27 5.81
N ALA A 137 -0.53 6.97 6.29
CA ALA A 137 -1.75 7.22 5.56
C ALA A 137 -1.80 8.70 5.14
N ILE A 138 -2.06 8.94 3.86
CA ILE A 138 -2.23 10.28 3.29
C ILE A 138 -3.66 10.32 2.75
N ARG A 139 -4.59 10.93 3.50
CA ARG A 139 -6.04 10.81 3.26
C ARG A 139 -6.74 12.10 2.82
N ASP A 140 -6.14 13.26 3.09
CA ASP A 140 -6.77 14.53 2.76
C ASP A 140 -5.73 15.59 2.42
N VAL A 141 -5.82 16.10 1.20
CA VAL A 141 -5.04 17.25 0.72
C VAL A 141 -6.07 18.37 0.52
N LEU A 142 -6.34 19.09 1.59
CA LEU A 142 -7.48 20.02 1.67
C LEU A 142 -7.31 21.25 0.74
N LEU A 143 -6.13 21.45 0.15
CA LEU A 143 -5.77 22.58 -0.71
C LEU A 143 -4.92 22.11 -1.90
N LEU A 144 -5.53 21.35 -2.82
CA LEU A 144 -4.90 20.75 -3.99
C LEU A 144 -4.55 21.73 -5.13
N SER A 145 -4.60 23.05 -4.95
CA SER A 145 -4.21 23.94 -6.07
C SER A 145 -2.70 23.96 -6.33
N ASP A 146 -1.87 23.44 -5.42
CA ASP A 146 -0.43 23.75 -5.43
C ASP A 146 0.53 22.55 -5.16
N ILE A 147 0.08 21.28 -5.08
CA ILE A 147 1.00 20.12 -5.06
C ILE A 147 0.85 19.34 -6.35
N ASP A 148 1.83 19.47 -7.25
CA ASP A 148 1.93 18.66 -8.45
C ASP A 148 2.61 17.32 -8.15
N THR A 149 3.62 17.34 -7.27
CA THR A 149 4.49 16.18 -7.05
C THR A 149 4.58 15.76 -5.59
N LEU A 150 4.25 14.50 -5.28
CA LEU A 150 4.53 13.88 -3.99
C LEU A 150 5.74 12.95 -4.09
N LYS A 151 6.72 13.09 -3.19
CA LYS A 151 7.87 12.18 -3.06
C LYS A 151 7.91 11.56 -1.68
N VAL A 152 7.71 10.25 -1.60
CA VAL A 152 7.78 9.46 -0.37
C VAL A 152 9.03 8.60 -0.39
N ASN A 153 9.85 8.69 0.66
CA ASN A 153 11.01 7.84 0.87
C ASN A 153 10.98 7.31 2.31
N LEU A 154 10.56 6.06 2.50
CA LEU A 154 10.44 5.43 3.82
C LEU A 154 11.74 4.75 4.27
N ARG A 155 12.69 4.55 3.34
CA ARG A 155 14.04 4.01 3.51
C ARG A 155 14.09 2.53 3.88
N GLY A 156 13.49 2.09 4.98
CA GLY A 156 13.42 0.67 5.31
C GLY A 156 12.82 0.42 6.69
N GLY A 157 12.50 -0.84 6.96
CA GLY A 157 11.40 -1.18 7.86
C GLY A 157 10.37 -1.98 7.07
N ASN A 158 9.43 -2.63 7.75
CA ASN A 158 8.27 -3.20 7.05
C ASN A 158 7.20 -2.10 7.01
N ASP A 159 7.20 -1.32 5.96
CA ASP A 159 6.39 -0.11 5.89
C ASP A 159 5.03 -0.38 5.26
N THR A 160 4.02 0.40 5.66
CA THR A 160 2.71 0.45 5.00
C THR A 160 2.44 1.88 4.57
N LEU A 161 2.27 2.10 3.27
CA LEU A 161 1.91 3.39 2.70
C LEU A 161 0.54 3.30 2.06
N THR A 162 -0.41 4.11 2.53
CA THR A 162 -1.67 4.35 1.84
C THR A 162 -1.69 5.78 1.31
N VAL A 163 -1.93 5.92 0.00
CA VAL A 163 -2.13 7.21 -0.64
C VAL A 163 -3.55 7.29 -1.17
N ASP A 164 -4.36 8.10 -0.51
CA ASP A 164 -5.75 8.38 -0.80
C ASP A 164 -5.96 9.89 -0.89
N VAL A 165 -5.41 10.47 -1.94
CA VAL A 165 -5.57 11.88 -2.31
C VAL A 165 -6.32 12.01 -3.64
N GLY A 166 -7.08 13.09 -3.83
CA GLY A 166 -7.97 13.24 -4.99
C GLY A 166 -7.28 13.10 -6.36
N SER A 167 -6.30 13.95 -6.65
CA SER A 167 -5.50 13.89 -7.88
C SER A 167 -4.12 14.52 -7.66
N LEU A 168 -3.08 13.92 -8.23
CA LEU A 168 -1.72 14.47 -8.29
C LEU A 168 -1.16 14.28 -9.71
N ASP A 169 -0.30 15.19 -10.15
CA ASP A 169 0.38 15.05 -11.44
C ASP A 169 1.42 13.92 -11.36
N HIS A 170 2.23 13.89 -10.30
CA HIS A 170 3.28 12.89 -10.16
C HIS A 170 3.41 12.39 -8.72
N ILE A 171 3.65 11.08 -8.58
CA ILE A 171 4.02 10.46 -7.32
C ILE A 171 5.30 9.65 -7.50
N PHE A 172 6.23 9.78 -6.56
CA PHE A 172 7.41 8.95 -6.46
C PHE A 172 7.46 8.29 -5.09
N VAL A 173 7.41 6.96 -5.05
CA VAL A 173 7.51 6.17 -3.82
C VAL A 173 8.79 5.34 -3.84
N ASN A 174 9.49 5.35 -2.70
CA ASN A 174 10.60 4.46 -2.40
C ASN A 174 10.46 3.96 -0.96
N THR A 175 10.06 2.71 -0.76
CA THR A 175 9.89 2.14 0.59
C THR A 175 11.22 1.61 1.11
N GLY A 176 11.99 0.94 0.26
CA GLY A 176 13.42 0.74 0.41
C GLY A 176 13.78 -0.68 0.80
N GLY A 177 13.68 -1.08 2.05
CA GLY A 177 13.96 -2.48 2.40
C GLY A 177 13.25 -2.95 3.67
N GLY A 178 12.73 -4.17 3.62
CA GLY A 178 11.74 -4.74 4.54
C GLY A 178 10.52 -5.14 3.72
N GLY A 179 9.61 -5.95 4.29
CA GLY A 179 8.41 -6.39 3.58
C GLY A 179 7.36 -5.29 3.59
N ASP A 180 7.31 -4.50 2.52
CA ASP A 180 6.52 -3.28 2.44
C ASP A 180 5.14 -3.53 1.84
N THR A 181 4.17 -2.66 2.15
CA THR A 181 2.83 -2.64 1.55
C THR A 181 2.51 -1.24 1.06
N VAL A 182 2.16 -1.10 -0.22
CA VAL A 182 1.75 0.17 -0.82
C VAL A 182 0.35 0.04 -1.41
N VAL A 183 -0.55 0.93 -1.00
CA VAL A 183 -1.92 0.99 -1.49
C VAL A 183 -2.16 2.37 -2.09
N MET A 184 -2.49 2.40 -3.38
CA MET A 184 -2.71 3.62 -4.15
C MET A 184 -4.19 3.72 -4.57
N HIS A 185 -4.94 4.59 -3.89
CA HIS A 185 -6.33 4.93 -4.24
C HIS A 185 -6.43 6.21 -5.10
N SER A 186 -5.36 7.01 -5.15
CA SER A 186 -5.30 8.23 -5.95
C SER A 186 -5.24 7.98 -7.45
N SER A 187 -5.95 8.81 -8.22
CA SER A 187 -5.72 8.94 -9.66
C SER A 187 -4.47 9.79 -9.91
N VAL A 188 -3.40 9.16 -10.38
CA VAL A 188 -2.12 9.81 -10.70
C VAL A 188 -1.77 9.54 -12.15
N ASP A 189 -1.06 10.46 -12.81
CA ASP A 189 -0.48 10.22 -14.14
C ASP A 189 1.01 9.90 -14.06
N GLY A 190 1.35 8.62 -14.07
CA GLY A 190 2.71 8.14 -14.20
C GLY A 190 3.45 8.03 -12.86
N ALA A 191 2.78 7.50 -11.83
CA ALA A 191 3.44 7.26 -10.55
C ALA A 191 4.64 6.30 -10.72
N VAL A 192 5.74 6.56 -10.01
CA VAL A 192 6.93 5.71 -10.00
C VAL A 192 7.10 5.12 -8.60
N ILE A 193 6.94 3.81 -8.49
CA ILE A 193 6.93 3.10 -7.20
C ILE A 193 8.07 2.08 -7.19
N ASN A 194 8.97 2.20 -6.22
CA ASN A 194 10.10 1.29 -6.01
C ASN A 194 9.99 0.70 -4.59
N LEU A 195 9.77 -0.61 -4.48
CA LEU A 195 9.59 -1.24 -3.17
C LEU A 195 10.93 -1.68 -2.57
N GLY A 196 11.81 -2.22 -3.41
CA GLY A 196 13.23 -2.36 -3.08
C GLY A 196 13.58 -3.80 -2.69
N ALA A 197 13.79 -4.11 -1.42
CA ALA A 197 14.13 -5.47 -1.00
C ALA A 197 13.26 -5.94 0.16
N GLY A 198 12.50 -7.01 -0.02
CA GLY A 198 11.52 -7.50 0.94
C GLY A 198 10.53 -8.42 0.25
N ASN A 199 9.57 -8.99 0.99
CA ASN A 199 8.42 -9.60 0.32
C ASN A 199 7.33 -8.53 0.28
N ASP A 200 7.31 -7.77 -0.80
CA ASP A 200 6.55 -6.53 -0.89
C ASP A 200 5.15 -6.77 -1.48
N ARG A 201 4.24 -5.86 -1.19
CA ARG A 201 2.87 -5.86 -1.68
C ARG A 201 2.53 -4.51 -2.25
N ILE A 202 1.88 -4.50 -3.40
CA ILE A 202 1.34 -3.28 -4.00
C ILE A 202 -0.05 -3.51 -4.55
N ILE A 203 -0.95 -2.60 -4.23
CA ILE A 203 -2.30 -2.50 -4.79
C ILE A 203 -2.44 -1.15 -5.48
N MET A 204 -2.90 -1.17 -6.73
CA MET A 204 -3.21 0.02 -7.51
C MET A 204 -4.69 -0.05 -7.91
N ASP A 205 -5.47 0.96 -7.54
CA ASP A 205 -6.93 1.01 -7.72
C ASP A 205 -7.34 2.00 -8.85
N SER A 206 -6.44 2.85 -9.33
CA SER A 206 -6.70 3.84 -10.40
C SER A 206 -5.47 4.12 -11.27
N TYR A 207 -5.59 3.94 -12.60
CA TYR A 207 -4.44 3.83 -13.52
C TYR A 207 -4.25 4.98 -14.49
N HIS A 208 -3.04 5.53 -14.52
CA HIS A 208 -2.49 6.14 -15.73
C HIS A 208 -0.96 5.95 -15.82
N ARG A 209 -0.47 4.89 -16.47
CA ARG A 209 0.96 4.75 -16.89
C ARG A 209 1.95 4.60 -15.74
N GLU A 210 1.57 3.91 -14.68
CA GLU A 210 2.44 3.71 -13.53
C GLU A 210 3.71 2.92 -13.90
N THR A 211 4.80 3.17 -13.17
CA THR A 211 6.02 2.36 -13.24
C THR A 211 6.28 1.74 -11.87
N VAL A 212 6.09 0.42 -11.77
CA VAL A 212 6.29 -0.36 -10.56
C VAL A 212 7.56 -1.19 -10.67
N LYS A 213 8.39 -1.13 -9.64
CA LYS A 213 9.57 -1.99 -9.46
C LYS A 213 9.49 -2.61 -8.07
N ALA A 214 9.10 -3.88 -8.00
CA ALA A 214 8.97 -4.58 -6.74
C ALA A 214 10.35 -4.84 -6.12
N GLY A 215 11.27 -5.45 -6.86
CA GLY A 215 12.69 -5.44 -6.53
C GLY A 215 13.21 -6.82 -6.15
N LYS A 216 13.59 -7.08 -4.90
CA LYS A 216 14.10 -8.40 -4.46
C LYS A 216 13.20 -8.98 -3.40
N GLY A 217 12.83 -10.25 -3.56
CA GLY A 217 12.06 -11.03 -2.61
C GLY A 217 10.84 -11.63 -3.32
N ASN A 218 9.87 -12.18 -2.58
CA ASN A 218 8.67 -12.76 -3.20
C ASN A 218 7.55 -11.73 -3.13
N ASP A 219 7.41 -10.97 -4.19
CA ASP A 219 6.56 -9.80 -4.22
C ASP A 219 5.16 -10.14 -4.73
N THR A 220 4.16 -9.33 -4.34
CA THR A 220 2.79 -9.46 -4.85
C THR A 220 2.32 -8.11 -5.40
N ILE A 221 1.96 -8.11 -6.67
CA ILE A 221 1.56 -6.93 -7.42
C ILE A 221 0.12 -7.14 -7.85
N VAL A 222 -0.79 -6.31 -7.36
CA VAL A 222 -2.21 -6.34 -7.71
C VAL A 222 -2.49 -5.24 -8.72
N LEU A 223 -2.93 -5.66 -9.90
CA LEU A 223 -3.43 -4.82 -10.98
C LEU A 223 -4.96 -4.93 -10.99
N ASP A 224 -5.64 -4.21 -10.10
CA ASP A 224 -7.10 -4.10 -10.03
C ASP A 224 -7.68 -2.86 -10.70
N HIS A 225 -8.68 -2.98 -11.58
CA HIS A 225 -9.26 -1.83 -12.32
C HIS A 225 -10.76 -1.64 -12.10
N ALA A 226 -11.15 -0.38 -11.86
CA ALA A 226 -12.54 0.01 -11.68
C ALA A 226 -13.13 0.86 -12.84
N LEU A 227 -12.31 1.44 -13.74
CA LEU A 227 -12.73 2.50 -14.67
C LEU A 227 -12.44 2.25 -16.16
N TRP A 228 -13.14 3.00 -17.02
CA TRP A 228 -13.25 2.81 -18.48
C TRP A 228 -12.07 3.36 -19.31
N THR A 229 -11.17 4.14 -18.71
CA THR A 229 -9.96 4.66 -19.36
C THR A 229 -8.74 4.13 -18.64
N VAL A 230 -8.02 3.23 -19.30
CA VAL A 230 -6.77 2.64 -18.79
C VAL A 230 -5.64 3.02 -19.72
N HIS A 231 -4.52 3.42 -19.12
CA HIS A 231 -3.22 3.43 -19.77
C HIS A 231 -2.39 2.30 -19.18
N THR A 232 -1.51 1.73 -20.01
CA THR A 232 -0.73 0.56 -19.63
C THR A 232 0.41 0.91 -18.68
N ASP A 233 0.50 0.18 -17.59
CA ASP A 233 1.59 0.29 -16.62
C ASP A 233 2.85 -0.42 -17.11
N THR A 234 3.97 -0.09 -16.48
CA THR A 234 5.22 -0.83 -16.61
C THR A 234 5.52 -1.51 -15.29
N VAL A 235 5.54 -2.84 -15.29
CA VAL A 235 5.75 -3.66 -14.12
C VAL A 235 7.06 -4.41 -14.23
N THR A 236 7.92 -4.27 -13.21
CA THR A 236 9.13 -5.08 -13.02
C THR A 236 8.98 -5.86 -11.72
N THR A 237 8.91 -7.20 -11.82
CA THR A 237 8.78 -8.10 -10.66
C THR A 237 10.11 -8.23 -9.94
N GLY A 238 11.21 -8.31 -10.69
CA GLY A 238 12.54 -8.44 -10.14
C GLY A 238 12.87 -9.86 -9.68
N GLY A 239 13.29 -9.98 -8.42
CA GLY A 239 14.01 -11.12 -7.91
C GLY A 239 13.33 -11.86 -6.78
N GLY A 240 12.35 -12.70 -7.03
CA GLY A 240 12.06 -13.89 -6.23
C GLY A 240 10.90 -14.69 -6.81
N ARG A 241 9.99 -15.24 -6.02
CA ARG A 241 8.82 -15.92 -6.59
C ARG A 241 7.66 -14.96 -6.55
N ASP A 242 7.56 -14.18 -7.59
CA ASP A 242 6.69 -13.01 -7.61
C ASP A 242 5.29 -13.40 -8.10
N LYS A 243 4.29 -12.63 -7.70
CA LYS A 243 2.91 -12.83 -8.08
C LYS A 243 2.36 -11.56 -8.70
N ILE A 244 1.73 -11.69 -9.85
CA ILE A 244 0.91 -10.63 -10.45
C ILE A 244 -0.53 -11.08 -10.37
N ILE A 245 -1.37 -10.35 -9.67
CA ILE A 245 -2.81 -10.60 -9.58
C ILE A 245 -3.49 -9.60 -10.50
N VAL A 246 -4.32 -10.11 -11.42
CA VAL A 246 -5.15 -9.27 -12.28
C VAL A 246 -6.59 -9.28 -11.75
N GLY A 247 -7.04 -8.08 -11.36
CA GLY A 247 -8.36 -7.80 -10.83
C GLY A 247 -9.36 -7.34 -11.90
N GLY A 248 -10.59 -7.04 -11.46
CA GLY A 248 -11.61 -6.39 -12.30
C GLY A 248 -12.21 -7.22 -13.46
N GLN A 249 -13.10 -6.59 -14.24
CA GLN A 249 -13.74 -7.12 -15.45
C GLN A 249 -13.04 -6.51 -16.68
N PRO A 250 -12.22 -7.22 -17.47
CA PRO A 250 -11.31 -6.63 -18.47
C PRO A 250 -12.01 -6.05 -19.71
N ILE A 251 -12.94 -5.12 -19.52
CA ILE A 251 -13.51 -4.27 -20.58
C ILE A 251 -12.55 -3.10 -20.79
N VAL A 252 -11.31 -3.43 -21.08
CA VAL A 252 -10.21 -2.46 -21.17
C VAL A 252 -10.01 -1.99 -22.62
N THR A 253 -9.67 -0.72 -22.78
CA THR A 253 -9.25 -0.14 -24.07
C THR A 253 -7.76 -0.34 -24.35
N ALA A 254 -6.97 -0.73 -23.34
CA ALA A 254 -5.54 -0.99 -23.40
C ALA A 254 -5.17 -2.08 -22.36
N PRO A 255 -4.01 -2.77 -22.50
CA PRO A 255 -3.52 -3.69 -21.45
C PRO A 255 -3.36 -2.98 -20.11
N LEU A 256 -3.58 -3.72 -19.01
CA LEU A 256 -3.33 -3.24 -17.64
C LEU A 256 -1.83 -3.02 -17.41
N GLY A 257 -0.98 -3.96 -17.84
CA GLY A 257 0.45 -3.88 -17.57
C GLY A 257 1.35 -4.53 -18.62
N ASN A 258 2.44 -3.85 -18.92
CA ASN A 258 3.61 -4.39 -19.59
C ASN A 258 4.56 -4.95 -18.53
N VAL A 259 4.71 -6.27 -18.47
CA VAL A 259 5.56 -6.94 -17.49
C VAL A 259 6.93 -7.20 -18.11
N VAL A 260 7.94 -6.52 -17.58
CA VAL A 260 9.26 -6.39 -18.23
C VAL A 260 10.15 -7.62 -18.04
N ASP A 261 10.06 -8.30 -16.90
CA ASP A 261 11.03 -9.32 -16.48
C ASP A 261 10.41 -10.59 -15.88
N PHE A 262 9.15 -10.89 -16.21
CA PHE A 262 8.45 -12.06 -15.70
C PHE A 262 9.24 -13.35 -15.91
N ASN A 263 9.47 -14.10 -14.84
CA ASN A 263 10.19 -15.36 -14.87
C ASN A 263 9.22 -16.55 -14.80
N ALA A 264 8.92 -17.15 -15.95
CA ALA A 264 8.02 -18.31 -16.05
C ALA A 264 8.36 -19.52 -15.15
N LYS A 265 9.60 -19.63 -14.63
CA LYS A 265 9.99 -20.72 -13.71
C LYS A 265 9.72 -20.41 -12.24
N ARG A 266 9.46 -19.15 -11.89
CA ARG A 266 9.39 -18.66 -10.51
C ARG A 266 8.10 -17.91 -10.23
N ASP A 267 7.69 -17.09 -11.18
CA ASP A 267 6.62 -16.12 -11.00
C ASP A 267 5.28 -16.72 -11.41
N LYS A 268 4.21 -16.16 -10.83
CA LYS A 268 2.85 -16.65 -11.01
C LYS A 268 1.86 -15.53 -11.30
N ILE A 269 0.76 -15.90 -11.95
CA ILE A 269 -0.34 -15.02 -12.29
C ILE A 269 -1.58 -15.49 -11.52
N GLY A 270 -2.13 -14.58 -10.71
CA GLY A 270 -3.39 -14.76 -10.02
C GLY A 270 -4.52 -14.21 -10.88
N LEU A 271 -5.51 -15.05 -11.18
CA LEU A 271 -6.71 -14.63 -11.92
C LEU A 271 -7.85 -14.47 -10.91
N ALA A 272 -8.35 -13.24 -10.78
CA ALA A 272 -9.49 -12.94 -9.93
C ALA A 272 -10.76 -13.58 -10.50
N VAL A 273 -11.48 -14.29 -9.64
CA VAL A 273 -12.79 -14.87 -9.92
C VAL A 273 -13.84 -14.31 -8.98
N ASP A 274 -15.06 -14.18 -9.46
CA ASP A 274 -16.16 -13.78 -8.58
C ASP A 274 -16.74 -14.98 -7.83
N GLY A 275 -17.36 -14.72 -6.67
CA GLY A 275 -17.98 -15.75 -5.84
C GLY A 275 -19.12 -16.52 -6.54
N ASN A 276 -19.66 -15.96 -7.62
CA ASN A 276 -20.73 -16.55 -8.43
C ASN A 276 -20.22 -17.36 -9.63
N GLY A 277 -18.89 -17.40 -9.86
CA GLY A 277 -18.28 -18.16 -10.95
C GLY A 277 -18.62 -17.66 -12.35
N THR A 278 -18.99 -16.38 -12.49
CA THR A 278 -19.18 -15.74 -13.80
C THR A 278 -17.85 -15.44 -14.46
N LYS A 279 -16.82 -15.11 -13.68
CA LYS A 279 -15.45 -14.95 -14.17
C LYS A 279 -14.74 -16.31 -14.31
N PRO A 280 -14.18 -16.62 -15.48
CA PRO A 280 -13.49 -17.88 -15.74
C PRO A 280 -12.15 -17.92 -15.02
N PHE A 281 -11.75 -19.13 -14.62
CA PHE A 281 -10.37 -19.42 -14.24
C PHE A 281 -9.60 -20.14 -15.36
N ASP A 282 -10.30 -20.87 -16.23
CA ASP A 282 -9.67 -21.69 -17.26
C ASP A 282 -8.93 -20.83 -18.28
N VAL A 283 -7.68 -21.22 -18.55
CA VAL A 283 -6.79 -20.56 -19.50
C VAL A 283 -6.63 -21.45 -20.72
N VAL A 284 -6.87 -20.88 -21.90
CA VAL A 284 -6.52 -21.51 -23.18
C VAL A 284 -5.17 -20.97 -23.66
N TYR A 285 -4.34 -21.80 -24.28
CA TYR A 285 -2.92 -21.49 -24.56
C TYR A 285 -2.64 -21.16 -26.03
N SER A 286 -3.68 -21.08 -26.85
CA SER A 286 -3.56 -20.67 -28.24
C SER A 286 -4.87 -20.18 -28.84
N GLN A 287 -4.76 -19.33 -29.86
CA GLN A 287 -5.90 -18.88 -30.68
C GLN A 287 -6.62 -20.06 -31.36
N GLN A 288 -5.89 -21.14 -31.67
CA GLN A 288 -6.47 -22.34 -32.25
C GLN A 288 -7.32 -23.10 -31.24
N GLU A 289 -6.83 -23.30 -30.03
CA GLU A 289 -7.61 -23.89 -28.92
C GLU A 289 -8.83 -23.03 -28.61
N LEU A 290 -8.67 -21.70 -28.55
CA LEU A 290 -9.80 -20.79 -28.38
C LEU A 290 -10.84 -20.96 -29.50
N THR A 291 -10.41 -21.04 -30.75
CA THR A 291 -11.34 -21.24 -31.89
C THR A 291 -12.10 -22.56 -31.77
N GLN A 292 -11.44 -23.63 -31.28
CA GLN A 292 -12.08 -24.92 -31.07
C GLN A 292 -13.07 -24.90 -29.90
N GLU A 293 -12.70 -24.27 -28.79
CA GLU A 293 -13.59 -24.06 -27.64
C GLU A 293 -14.84 -23.25 -28.05
N LEU A 294 -14.66 -22.13 -28.74
CA LEU A 294 -15.77 -21.29 -29.21
C LEU A 294 -16.66 -21.99 -30.24
N ALA A 295 -16.12 -22.92 -31.04
CA ALA A 295 -16.89 -23.66 -32.04
C ALA A 295 -17.70 -24.83 -31.46
N THR A 296 -17.30 -25.36 -30.30
CA THR A 296 -17.91 -26.54 -29.68
C THR A 296 -18.81 -26.19 -28.49
N ASN A 297 -18.67 -25.00 -27.93
CA ASN A 297 -19.53 -24.49 -26.87
C ASN A 297 -20.70 -23.64 -27.46
N PRO A 298 -21.95 -24.13 -27.45
CA PRO A 298 -23.10 -23.39 -27.99
C PRO A 298 -23.42 -22.09 -27.24
N ASP A 299 -22.86 -21.89 -26.05
CA ASP A 299 -22.96 -20.65 -25.26
C ASP A 299 -21.71 -19.76 -25.38
N ALA A 300 -20.79 -20.03 -26.32
CA ALA A 300 -19.50 -19.33 -26.48
C ALA A 300 -19.54 -17.79 -26.57
N TYR A 301 -20.69 -17.18 -26.88
CA TYR A 301 -20.88 -15.72 -26.84
C TYR A 301 -21.17 -15.18 -25.43
N ARG A 302 -21.43 -16.06 -24.46
CA ARG A 302 -21.69 -15.78 -23.04
C ARG A 302 -20.57 -16.28 -22.12
N THR A 303 -19.73 -17.18 -22.61
CA THR A 303 -18.63 -17.75 -21.83
C THR A 303 -17.39 -16.87 -21.97
N GLU A 304 -16.99 -16.26 -20.88
CA GLU A 304 -15.73 -15.53 -20.72
C GLU A 304 -14.57 -16.55 -20.64
N TYR A 305 -13.40 -16.25 -21.21
CA TYR A 305 -12.18 -17.10 -21.09
C TYR A 305 -10.93 -16.25 -20.90
N TRP A 306 -9.89 -16.84 -20.30
CA TRP A 306 -8.54 -16.31 -20.39
C TRP A 306 -7.79 -16.97 -21.55
N LEU A 307 -7.14 -16.15 -22.38
CA LEU A 307 -6.26 -16.60 -23.46
C LEU A 307 -4.83 -16.20 -23.12
N MET A 308 -3.96 -17.19 -23.01
CA MET A 308 -2.51 -16.99 -22.98
C MET A 308 -1.92 -17.29 -24.37
N ASP A 309 -1.56 -16.26 -25.13
CA ASP A 309 -0.80 -16.44 -26.38
C ASP A 309 0.70 -16.48 -26.08
N ASN A 310 1.23 -17.67 -25.81
CA ASN A 310 2.65 -17.90 -25.53
C ASN A 310 3.59 -17.47 -26.67
N LYS A 311 3.10 -17.39 -27.91
CA LYS A 311 3.91 -16.93 -29.05
C LYS A 311 4.01 -15.41 -29.08
N ALA A 312 2.90 -14.73 -28.85
CA ALA A 312 2.86 -13.27 -28.77
C ALA A 312 3.48 -12.76 -27.45
N GLY A 313 3.32 -13.52 -26.36
CA GLY A 313 3.66 -13.06 -25.03
C GLY A 313 2.54 -12.26 -24.37
N THR A 314 1.27 -12.57 -24.65
CA THR A 314 0.16 -11.79 -24.12
C THR A 314 -0.84 -12.66 -23.37
N LEU A 315 -1.34 -12.13 -22.26
CA LEU A 315 -2.51 -12.64 -21.56
C LEU A 315 -3.69 -11.74 -21.91
N GLY A 316 -4.78 -12.32 -22.39
CA GLY A 316 -5.99 -11.60 -22.74
C GLY A 316 -7.23 -12.23 -22.14
N PHE A 317 -8.27 -11.41 -22.03
CA PHE A 317 -9.61 -11.81 -21.64
C PHE A 317 -10.52 -11.82 -22.86
N VAL A 318 -11.26 -12.90 -23.05
CA VAL A 318 -12.19 -13.05 -24.17
C VAL A 318 -13.57 -12.59 -23.72
N TYR A 319 -14.05 -11.51 -24.33
CA TYR A 319 -15.39 -10.97 -24.07
C TYR A 319 -16.10 -10.70 -25.40
N ASN A 320 -17.33 -11.22 -25.55
CA ASN A 320 -18.11 -11.15 -26.79
C ASN A 320 -17.34 -11.61 -28.05
N GLY A 321 -16.50 -12.63 -27.91
CA GLY A 321 -15.69 -13.18 -29.01
C GLY A 321 -14.50 -12.32 -29.44
N ALA A 322 -14.20 -11.24 -28.73
CA ALA A 322 -13.00 -10.43 -28.93
C ALA A 322 -12.01 -10.66 -27.79
N VAL A 323 -10.73 -10.81 -28.13
CA VAL A 323 -9.65 -10.83 -27.14
C VAL A 323 -9.32 -9.39 -26.75
N LYS A 324 -9.30 -9.12 -25.45
CA LYS A 324 -8.81 -7.89 -24.84
C LYS A 324 -7.52 -8.21 -24.11
N GLU A 325 -6.41 -7.67 -24.57
CA GLU A 325 -5.12 -7.86 -23.91
C GLU A 325 -5.18 -7.23 -22.51
N VAL A 326 -4.65 -7.96 -21.52
CA VAL A 326 -4.61 -7.60 -20.10
C VAL A 326 -3.16 -7.43 -19.66
N LEU A 327 -2.28 -8.36 -20.03
CA LEU A 327 -0.84 -8.25 -19.80
C LEU A 327 -0.06 -8.50 -21.09
N ASP A 328 1.05 -7.78 -21.24
CA ASP A 328 2.06 -8.01 -22.27
C ASP A 328 3.42 -8.30 -21.61
N PHE A 329 4.06 -9.40 -21.98
CA PHE A 329 5.36 -9.84 -21.48
C PHE A 329 6.53 -9.45 -22.41
N GLY A 330 6.27 -8.65 -23.45
CA GLY A 330 7.27 -8.11 -24.37
C GLY A 330 7.79 -9.11 -25.42
N GLY A 331 7.19 -10.31 -25.51
CA GLY A 331 7.52 -11.33 -26.48
C GLY A 331 7.24 -12.75 -26.01
N SER A 332 7.59 -13.74 -26.83
CA SER A 332 7.24 -15.14 -26.57
C SER A 332 7.70 -15.62 -25.20
N ILE A 333 6.78 -16.28 -24.51
CA ILE A 333 6.95 -16.84 -23.17
C ILE A 333 6.33 -18.25 -23.13
N ALA A 334 6.77 -19.10 -22.22
CA ALA A 334 6.25 -20.45 -22.07
C ALA A 334 5.54 -20.56 -20.72
N LEU A 335 4.26 -20.20 -20.69
CA LEU A 335 3.38 -20.37 -19.53
C LEU A 335 2.45 -21.56 -19.73
N ASP A 336 2.18 -22.28 -18.64
CA ASP A 336 1.23 -23.38 -18.55
C ASP A 336 0.38 -23.27 -17.27
N ASP A 337 -0.46 -24.25 -16.98
CA ASP A 337 -1.38 -24.23 -15.84
C ASP A 337 -0.66 -23.99 -14.49
N GLN A 338 0.62 -24.34 -14.36
CA GLN A 338 1.36 -24.17 -13.11
C GLN A 338 1.70 -22.70 -12.81
N ASN A 339 1.67 -21.86 -13.84
CA ASN A 339 1.88 -20.42 -13.73
C ASN A 339 0.64 -19.68 -13.23
N PHE A 340 -0.54 -20.28 -13.29
CA PHE A 340 -1.79 -19.63 -12.91
C PHE A 340 -2.32 -20.16 -11.57
N PHE A 341 -2.98 -19.29 -10.81
CA PHE A 341 -3.71 -19.67 -9.61
C PHE A 341 -4.96 -18.81 -9.44
N LYS A 342 -5.97 -19.39 -8.80
CA LYS A 342 -7.26 -18.76 -8.57
C LYS A 342 -7.16 -17.80 -7.39
N VAL A 343 -7.76 -16.60 -7.53
CA VAL A 343 -7.86 -15.60 -6.46
C VAL A 343 -9.32 -15.19 -6.31
N ASP A 344 -9.82 -15.08 -5.08
CA ASP A 344 -11.17 -14.57 -4.79
C ASP A 344 -11.21 -13.05 -5.02
N GLU A 345 -12.22 -12.51 -5.69
CA GLU A 345 -12.38 -11.08 -5.96
C GLU A 345 -12.30 -10.17 -4.73
N ASN A 346 -12.49 -10.69 -3.53
CA ASN A 346 -12.28 -9.96 -2.28
C ASN A 346 -10.81 -9.80 -1.88
N TYR A 347 -9.86 -10.12 -2.78
CA TYR A 347 -8.43 -10.04 -2.51
C TYR A 347 -8.00 -8.69 -1.94
N GLY A 348 -8.64 -7.58 -2.32
CA GLY A 348 -8.34 -6.25 -1.78
C GLY A 348 -8.46 -6.16 -0.25
N TYR A 349 -9.42 -6.89 0.36
CA TYR A 349 -9.58 -6.93 1.82
C TYR A 349 -8.53 -7.82 2.51
N ASP A 350 -8.09 -8.89 1.84
CA ASP A 350 -7.04 -9.79 2.35
C ASP A 350 -5.63 -9.17 2.25
N PHE A 351 -5.46 -8.09 1.46
CA PHE A 351 -4.20 -7.36 1.31
C PHE A 351 -4.04 -6.16 2.25
N LEU A 352 -5.11 -5.74 2.93
CA LEU A 352 -5.13 -4.63 3.91
C LEU A 352 -4.97 -5.12 5.37
N LEU A 353 -4.83 -6.42 5.59
CA LEU A 353 -4.61 -7.11 6.87
C LEU A 353 -3.28 -7.89 6.84
#